data_AF-A0A5C4X6Y6-F1
#
_entry.id   AF-A0A5C4X6Y6-F1
#
_cell.length_a   1.000
_cell.length_b   1.000
_cell.length_c   1.000
_cell.angle_alpha   90.00
_cell.angle_beta   90.00
_cell.angle_gamma   90.00
#
_symmetry.space_group_name_H-M   'P 1'
#
loop_
_entity.id
_entity.type
_entity.pdbx_description
1 polymer ?
#
loop_
_entity_poly.entity_id
_entity_poly.type
_entity_poly.pdbx_seq_one_letter_code
_entity_poly.pdbx_strand_id
1 'polypeptide(L)'
;PSVGKWMIAIGEQLFGVQSSFGWRFSSALFGTLCVLLVARATRRLLGSTLLGTTAGLLLAVDGLSLVMSRTGILDVFLAFWVLVAFSLLLLDRDWMRRRLAAAVVSGAGWPRLWWRPWRLAAVVALALSCGVKWSGLYFTAAFLVMSVLWDVAAR
;
A
#
# COMPACT_ATOMS: atom_id res chain seq x y z
N PRO A 1 -4.41 9.53 -16.54
CA PRO A 1 -4.71 8.42 -15.60
C PRO A 1 -6.14 8.53 -15.06
N SER A 2 -6.95 7.47 -15.16
CA SER A 2 -8.39 7.48 -14.86
C SER A 2 -8.77 6.76 -13.56
N VAL A 3 -7.90 5.94 -12.98
CA VAL A 3 -8.23 5.04 -11.85
C VAL A 3 -8.84 5.82 -10.68
N GLY A 4 -8.26 6.96 -10.30
CA GLY A 4 -8.80 7.76 -9.20
C GLY A 4 -10.20 8.32 -9.47
N LYS A 5 -10.53 8.66 -10.72
CA LYS A 5 -11.88 9.09 -11.11
C LYS A 5 -12.88 7.93 -11.01
N TRP A 6 -12.47 6.72 -11.39
CA TRP A 6 -13.31 5.52 -11.27
C TRP A 6 -13.59 5.18 -9.80
N MET A 7 -12.61 5.38 -8.92
CA MET A 7 -12.79 5.19 -7.47
C MET A 7 -13.79 6.18 -6.87
N ILE A 8 -13.80 7.43 -7.34
CA ILE A 8 -14.83 8.42 -6.95
C ILE A 8 -16.20 7.99 -7.49
N ALA A 9 -16.28 7.58 -8.75
CA ALA A 9 -17.52 7.15 -9.40
C ALA A 9 -18.21 5.98 -8.67
N ILE A 10 -17.46 5.08 -8.02
CA ILE A 10 -18.04 4.02 -7.17
C ILE A 10 -18.87 4.63 -6.03
N GLY A 11 -18.38 5.67 -5.37
CA GLY A 11 -19.12 6.35 -4.29
C GLY A 11 -20.35 7.08 -4.81
N GLU A 12 -20.25 7.71 -5.98
CA GLU A 12 -21.37 8.34 -6.66
C GLU A 12 -22.45 7.34 -7.09
N GLN A 13 -22.06 6.14 -7.53
CA GLN A 13 -23.00 5.07 -7.88
C GLN A 13 -23.76 4.55 -6.66
N LEU A 14 -23.11 4.46 -5.50
CA LEU A 14 -23.73 3.94 -4.27
C LEU A 14 -24.65 4.95 -3.57
N PHE A 15 -24.33 6.25 -3.61
CA PHE A 15 -25.02 7.27 -2.82
C PHE A 15 -25.62 8.42 -3.65
N GLY A 16 -25.55 8.33 -4.98
CA GLY A 16 -26.10 9.31 -5.92
C GLY A 16 -25.08 10.37 -6.36
N VAL A 17 -25.05 10.61 -7.68
CA VAL A 17 -24.13 11.56 -8.35
C VAL A 17 -24.37 13.01 -7.92
N GLN A 18 -25.63 13.37 -7.63
CA GLN A 18 -26.02 14.71 -7.19
C GLN A 18 -25.66 14.99 -5.72
N SER A 19 -25.29 13.95 -4.95
CA SER A 19 -25.03 14.06 -3.53
C SER A 19 -23.56 14.36 -3.26
N SER A 20 -23.32 15.46 -2.56
CA SER A 20 -21.97 15.82 -2.12
C SER A 20 -21.37 14.82 -1.11
N PHE A 21 -22.18 13.90 -0.59
CA PHE A 21 -21.73 12.78 0.21
C PHE A 21 -21.16 11.65 -0.64
N GLY A 22 -21.74 11.36 -1.81
CA GLY A 22 -21.38 10.19 -2.62
C GLY A 22 -19.94 10.21 -3.12
N TRP A 23 -19.50 11.33 -3.70
CA TRP A 23 -18.11 11.47 -4.16
C TRP A 23 -17.07 11.53 -3.01
N ARG A 24 -17.50 11.84 -1.78
CA ARG A 24 -16.67 11.98 -0.59
C ARG A 24 -16.59 10.69 0.19
N PHE A 25 -17.59 9.83 0.05
CA PHE A 25 -17.62 8.53 0.70
C PHE A 25 -16.39 7.70 0.31
N SER A 26 -16.08 7.60 -0.99
CA SER A 26 -14.90 6.86 -1.44
C SER A 26 -13.61 7.44 -0.85
N SER A 27 -13.40 8.76 -0.93
CA SER A 27 -12.18 9.37 -0.39
C SER A 27 -12.05 9.16 1.12
N ALA A 28 -13.15 9.26 1.88
CA ALA A 28 -13.16 9.03 3.32
C ALA A 28 -12.87 7.56 3.68
N LEU A 29 -13.46 6.62 2.92
CA LEU A 29 -13.23 5.19 3.09
C LEU A 29 -11.77 4.83 2.85
N PHE A 30 -11.20 5.23 1.71
CA PHE A 30 -9.81 4.92 1.38
C PHE A 30 -8.82 5.63 2.31
N GLY A 31 -9.11 6.87 2.75
CA GLY A 31 -8.34 7.54 3.80
C GLY A 31 -8.35 6.79 5.13
N THR A 32 -9.50 6.26 5.53
CA THR A 32 -9.62 5.41 6.74
C THR A 32 -8.84 4.10 6.58
N LEU A 33 -8.85 3.49 5.38
CA LEU A 33 -8.04 2.30 5.11
C LEU A 33 -6.54 2.60 5.17
N CYS A 34 -6.08 3.79 4.78
CA CYS A 34 -4.69 4.20 4.93
C CYS A 34 -4.23 4.15 6.40
N VAL A 35 -5.08 4.58 7.34
CA VAL A 35 -4.80 4.49 8.79
C VAL A 35 -4.52 3.03 9.20
N LEU A 36 -5.37 2.10 8.76
CA LEU A 36 -5.18 0.68 9.03
C LEU A 36 -3.91 0.14 8.38
N LEU A 37 -3.62 0.50 7.13
CA LEU A 37 -2.42 0.07 6.42
C LEU A 37 -1.15 0.55 7.10
N VAL A 38 -1.08 1.82 7.51
CA VAL A 38 0.05 2.37 8.27
C VAL A 38 0.22 1.63 9.59
N ALA A 39 -0.87 1.43 10.34
CA ALA A 39 -0.79 0.72 11.61
C ALA A 39 -0.24 -0.71 11.45
N ARG A 40 -0.71 -1.44 10.43
CA ARG A 40 -0.26 -2.82 10.16
C ARG A 40 1.15 -2.87 9.59
N ALA A 41 1.52 -1.95 8.71
CA ALA A 41 2.87 -1.88 8.14
C ALA A 41 3.90 -1.57 9.23
N THR A 42 3.64 -0.58 10.08
CA THR A 42 4.51 -0.22 11.20
C THR A 42 4.62 -1.36 12.22
N ARG A 43 3.50 -2.02 12.57
CA ARG A 43 3.53 -3.20 13.44
C ARG A 43 4.41 -4.31 12.85
N ARG A 44 4.35 -4.55 11.53
CA ARG A 44 5.20 -5.56 10.87
C ARG A 44 6.67 -5.18 10.85
N LEU A 45 6.99 -3.89 10.73
CA LEU A 45 8.37 -3.39 10.74
C LEU A 45 9.00 -3.44 12.13
N LEU A 46 8.26 -3.03 13.15
CA LEU A 46 8.78 -2.82 14.50
C LEU A 46 8.46 -3.95 15.48
N GLY A 47 7.60 -4.90 15.10
CA GLY A 47 7.19 -6.01 15.96
C GLY A 47 6.29 -5.62 17.15
N SER A 48 5.99 -4.32 17.33
CA SER A 48 5.20 -3.80 18.44
C SER A 48 3.81 -3.34 18.00
N THR A 49 2.77 -3.90 18.64
CA THR A 49 1.39 -3.45 18.42
C THR A 49 1.20 -2.01 18.87
N LEU A 50 1.81 -1.60 19.99
CA LEU A 50 1.75 -0.23 20.49
C LEU A 50 2.28 0.76 19.44
N LEU A 51 3.49 0.53 18.93
CA LEU A 51 4.09 1.43 17.91
C LEU A 51 3.28 1.43 16.61
N GLY A 52 2.72 0.27 16.22
CA GLY A 52 1.80 0.17 15.10
C GLY A 52 0.54 1.01 15.29
N THR A 53 -0.16 0.83 16.40
CA THR A 53 -1.41 1.58 16.68
C THR A 53 -1.15 3.06 16.87
N THR A 54 -0.02 3.44 17.49
CA THR A 54 0.39 4.85 17.61
C THR A 54 0.62 5.46 16.23
N ALA A 55 1.33 4.79 15.32
CA ALA A 55 1.53 5.30 13.96
C ALA A 55 0.21 5.47 13.19
N GLY A 56 -0.72 4.53 13.34
CA GLY A 56 -2.07 4.65 12.79
C GLY A 56 -2.83 5.84 13.39
N LEU A 57 -2.81 5.99 14.72
CA LEU A 57 -3.46 7.09 15.42
C LEU A 57 -2.90 8.44 14.97
N LEU A 58 -1.57 8.55 14.84
CA LEU A 58 -0.91 9.76 14.34
C LEU A 58 -1.40 10.13 12.93
N LEU A 59 -1.54 9.15 12.03
CA LEU A 59 -2.12 9.41 10.70
C LEU A 59 -3.61 9.79 10.77
N ALA A 60 -4.35 9.21 11.70
CA ALA A 60 -5.79 9.47 11.86
C ALA A 60 -6.06 10.89 12.37
N VAL A 61 -5.14 11.48 13.14
CA VAL A 61 -5.25 12.86 13.64
C VAL A 61 -4.45 13.87 12.82
N ASP A 62 -3.69 13.41 11.82
CA ASP A 62 -2.95 14.29 10.92
C ASP A 62 -3.92 15.17 10.11
N GLY A 63 -3.78 16.49 10.27
CA GLY A 63 -4.70 17.47 9.67
C GLY A 63 -4.71 17.43 8.15
N LEU A 64 -3.56 17.19 7.51
CA LEU A 64 -3.47 17.11 6.06
C LEU A 64 -4.21 15.86 5.55
N SER A 65 -3.91 14.69 6.11
CA SER A 65 -4.58 13.41 5.81
C SER A 65 -6.10 13.50 6.00
N LEU A 66 -6.55 14.15 7.07
CA LEU A 66 -7.98 14.38 7.35
C LEU A 66 -8.64 15.27 6.30
N VAL A 67 -7.98 16.35 5.87
CA VAL A 67 -8.53 17.24 4.84
C VAL A 67 -8.57 16.52 3.49
N MET A 68 -7.49 15.84 3.10
CA MET A 68 -7.39 15.15 1.82
C MET A 68 -8.39 13.99 1.68
N SER A 69 -8.74 13.32 2.77
CA SER A 69 -9.74 12.24 2.78
C SER A 69 -11.19 12.74 2.74
N ARG A 70 -11.46 14.03 2.99
CA ARG A 70 -12.82 14.58 3.06
C ARG A 70 -13.19 15.52 1.91
N THR A 71 -12.22 15.95 1.11
CA THR A 71 -12.43 16.90 0.01
C THR A 71 -12.79 16.23 -1.32
N GLY A 72 -12.52 14.92 -1.48
CA GLY A 72 -12.73 14.23 -2.76
C GLY A 72 -11.57 14.36 -3.75
N ILE A 73 -10.35 14.67 -3.28
CA ILE A 73 -9.17 14.85 -4.13
C ILE A 73 -8.51 13.49 -4.45
N LEU A 74 -7.88 13.39 -5.62
CA LEU A 74 -7.25 12.17 -6.13
C LEU A 74 -6.07 11.65 -5.28
N ASP A 75 -5.38 12.53 -4.56
CA ASP A 75 -4.16 12.21 -3.82
C ASP A 75 -4.36 11.19 -2.70
N VAL A 76 -5.56 11.09 -2.09
CA VAL A 76 -5.85 10.05 -1.09
C VAL A 76 -5.80 8.64 -1.71
N PHE A 77 -6.26 8.48 -2.95
CA PHE A 77 -6.21 7.20 -3.65
C PHE A 77 -4.78 6.85 -4.09
N LEU A 78 -3.99 7.86 -4.47
CA LEU A 78 -2.56 7.67 -4.74
C LEU A 78 -1.86 7.14 -3.48
N ALA A 79 -2.04 7.84 -2.36
CA ALA A 79 -1.45 7.44 -1.07
C ALA A 79 -1.89 6.01 -0.67
N PHE A 80 -3.17 5.68 -0.86
CA PHE A 80 -3.68 4.33 -0.61
C PHE A 80 -2.95 3.27 -1.43
N TRP A 81 -2.87 3.41 -2.76
CA TRP A 81 -2.22 2.39 -3.60
C TRP A 81 -0.72 2.27 -3.33
N VAL A 82 -0.06 3.38 -3.00
CA VAL A 82 1.35 3.37 -2.55
C VAL A 82 1.50 2.60 -1.24
N LEU A 83 0.64 2.83 -0.25
CA LEU A 83 0.65 2.09 1.02
C LEU A 83 0.34 0.61 0.86
N VAL A 84 -0.59 0.26 -0.05
CA VAL A 84 -0.87 -1.14 -0.43
C VAL A 84 0.37 -1.78 -1.04
N ALA A 85 1.01 -1.14 -2.01
CA ALA A 85 2.24 -1.64 -2.63
C ALA A 85 3.34 -1.86 -1.60
N PHE A 86 3.57 -0.89 -0.71
CA PHE A 86 4.56 -1.01 0.36
C PHE A 86 4.24 -2.20 1.29
N SER A 87 2.98 -2.33 1.71
CA SER A 87 2.53 -3.43 2.57
C SER A 87 2.73 -4.79 1.91
N LEU A 88 2.47 -4.90 0.61
CA LEU A 88 2.70 -6.12 -0.18
C LEU A 88 4.19 -6.46 -0.30
N LEU A 89 5.06 -5.46 -0.46
CA LEU A 89 6.52 -5.68 -0.44
C LEU A 89 7.02 -6.14 0.93
N LEU A 90 6.44 -5.66 2.04
CA LEU A 90 6.74 -6.19 3.36
C LEU A 90 6.34 -7.66 3.50
N LEU A 91 5.16 -8.04 2.98
CA LEU A 91 4.71 -9.43 2.96
C LEU A 91 5.62 -10.32 2.11
N ASP A 92 6.05 -9.82 0.96
CA ASP A 92 7.00 -10.49 0.07
C ASP A 92 8.33 -10.75 0.78
N ARG A 93 8.84 -9.75 1.52
CA ARG A 93 10.07 -9.87 2.33
C ARG A 93 9.94 -10.94 3.42
N ASP A 94 8.84 -10.93 4.18
CA ASP A 94 8.59 -11.93 5.23
C ASP A 94 8.39 -13.34 4.67
N TRP A 95 7.74 -13.44 3.51
CA TRP A 95 7.54 -14.71 2.82
C TRP A 95 8.84 -15.28 2.27
N MET A 96 9.70 -14.44 1.68
CA MET A 96 11.00 -14.87 1.17
C MET A 96 11.92 -15.34 2.30
N ARG A 97 12.00 -14.58 3.40
CA ARG A 97 12.82 -14.97 4.57
C ARG A 97 12.43 -16.34 5.13
N ARG A 98 11.13 -16.64 5.20
CA ARG A 98 10.65 -17.96 5.64
C ARG A 98 11.03 -19.08 4.68
N ARG A 99 10.94 -18.85 3.36
CA ARG A 99 11.35 -19.85 2.35
C ARG A 99 12.86 -20.09 2.35
N LEU A 100 13.65 -19.03 2.56
CA LEU A 100 15.10 -19.13 2.68
C LEU A 100 15.50 -19.93 3.92
N ALA A 101 14.91 -19.63 5.08
CA ALA A 101 15.15 -20.39 6.29
C ALA A 101 14.80 -21.88 6.11
N ALA A 102 13.67 -22.20 5.46
CA ALA A 102 13.29 -23.57 5.19
C ALA A 102 14.24 -24.29 4.20
N ALA A 103 14.74 -23.59 3.19
CA ALA A 103 15.72 -24.14 2.24
C ALA A 103 17.04 -24.50 2.93
N VAL A 104 17.56 -23.61 3.78
CA VAL A 104 18.76 -23.87 4.60
C VAL A 104 18.58 -25.11 5.49
N VAL A 105 17.45 -25.22 6.17
CA VAL A 105 17.16 -26.39 7.06
C VAL A 105 17.05 -27.70 6.28
N SER A 106 16.48 -27.66 5.07
CA SER A 106 16.31 -28.86 4.23
C SER A 106 17.54 -29.24 3.41
N GLY A 107 18.61 -28.42 3.43
CA GLY A 107 19.75 -28.58 2.52
C GLY A 107 19.40 -28.34 1.05
N ALA A 108 18.16 -27.93 0.75
CA ALA A 108 17.79 -27.50 -0.58
C ALA A 108 18.53 -26.20 -0.86
N GLY A 109 19.27 -26.15 -1.98
CA GLY A 109 19.92 -24.91 -2.42
C GLY A 109 18.93 -23.74 -2.57
N TRP A 110 19.45 -22.57 -2.91
CA TRP A 110 18.67 -21.32 -2.96
C TRP A 110 17.30 -21.49 -3.66
N PRO A 111 16.17 -21.09 -3.01
CA PRO A 111 14.85 -21.31 -3.56
C PRO A 111 14.69 -20.60 -4.91
N ARG A 112 14.06 -21.30 -5.87
CA ARG A 112 13.71 -20.75 -7.18
C ARG A 112 12.82 -19.50 -7.01
N LEU A 113 13.41 -18.33 -7.28
CA LEU A 113 12.85 -16.99 -7.09
C LEU A 113 11.75 -16.59 -8.09
N TRP A 114 11.39 -17.47 -9.03
CA TRP A 114 10.53 -17.14 -10.17
C TRP A 114 9.08 -16.83 -9.80
N TRP A 115 8.57 -17.39 -8.69
CA TRP A 115 7.20 -17.16 -8.25
C TRP A 115 7.15 -16.33 -6.98
N ARG A 116 6.79 -15.04 -7.09
CA ARG A 116 6.64 -14.11 -5.96
C ARG A 116 5.29 -13.39 -6.04
N PRO A 117 4.19 -14.03 -5.57
CA PRO A 117 2.85 -13.48 -5.76
C PRO A 117 2.67 -12.12 -5.08
N TRP A 118 3.28 -11.92 -3.92
CA TRP A 118 3.24 -10.65 -3.20
C TRP A 118 3.91 -9.51 -3.96
N ARG A 119 5.03 -9.80 -4.64
CA ARG A 119 5.73 -8.83 -5.49
C ARG A 119 4.92 -8.49 -6.74
N LEU A 120 4.32 -9.49 -7.39
CA LEU A 120 3.43 -9.26 -8.53
C LEU A 120 2.24 -8.38 -8.13
N ALA A 121 1.62 -8.66 -6.99
CA ALA A 121 0.55 -7.83 -6.45
C ALA A 121 1.03 -6.40 -6.14
N ALA A 122 2.25 -6.23 -5.63
CA ALA A 122 2.84 -4.91 -5.40
C ALA A 122 3.03 -4.12 -6.72
N VAL A 123 3.47 -4.79 -7.80
CA VAL A 123 3.57 -4.18 -9.14
C VAL A 123 2.19 -3.73 -9.64
N VAL A 124 1.15 -4.55 -9.46
CA VAL A 124 -0.23 -4.16 -9.81
C VAL A 124 -0.66 -2.93 -9.01
N ALA A 125 -0.41 -2.90 -7.70
CA ALA A 125 -0.73 -1.74 -6.86
C ALA A 125 0.03 -0.47 -7.29
N LEU A 126 1.31 -0.58 -7.64
CA LEU A 126 2.10 0.53 -8.18
C LEU A 126 1.57 1.01 -9.54
N ALA A 127 1.18 0.10 -10.43
CA ALA A 127 0.56 0.45 -11.70
C ALA A 127 -0.78 1.19 -11.49
N LEU A 128 -1.60 0.75 -10.53
CA LEU A 128 -2.82 1.45 -10.13
C LEU A 128 -2.50 2.84 -9.54
N SER A 129 -1.42 2.99 -8.78
CA SER A 129 -0.97 4.29 -8.27
C SER A 129 -0.62 5.28 -9.41
N CYS A 130 0.11 4.82 -10.43
CA CYS A 130 0.39 5.58 -11.65
C CYS A 130 -0.91 5.87 -12.44
N GLY A 131 -1.85 4.92 -12.40
CA GLY A 131 -3.20 5.04 -12.91
C GLY A 131 -4.06 6.11 -12.21
N VAL A 132 -3.71 6.51 -10.97
CA VAL A 132 -4.30 7.65 -10.27
C VAL A 132 -3.59 8.96 -10.65
N LYS A 133 -2.26 9.01 -10.50
CA LYS A 133 -1.46 10.22 -10.72
C LYS A 133 -0.05 9.85 -11.18
N TRP A 134 0.54 10.62 -12.09
CA TRP A 134 1.88 10.36 -12.64
C TRP A 134 2.98 10.37 -11.58
N SER A 135 2.78 11.09 -10.47
CA SER A 135 3.68 11.06 -9.31
C SER A 135 3.84 9.67 -8.68
N GLY A 136 2.96 8.70 -9.00
CA GLY A 136 3.14 7.28 -8.68
C GLY A 136 4.43 6.67 -9.26
N LEU A 137 4.97 7.22 -10.35
CA LEU A 137 6.22 6.77 -10.95
C LEU A 137 7.41 6.95 -9.98
N TYR A 138 7.42 8.01 -9.17
CA TYR A 138 8.46 8.23 -8.18
C TYR A 138 8.47 7.12 -7.12
N PHE A 139 7.29 6.73 -6.64
CA PHE A 139 7.15 5.61 -5.69
C PHE A 139 7.53 4.28 -6.33
N THR A 140 7.19 4.08 -7.60
CA THR A 140 7.55 2.88 -8.36
C THR A 140 9.07 2.74 -8.44
N ALA A 141 9.78 3.82 -8.79
CA ALA A 141 11.24 3.83 -8.85
C ALA A 141 11.86 3.54 -7.46
N ALA A 142 11.40 4.23 -6.41
CA ALA A 142 11.89 4.04 -5.05
C ALA A 142 11.66 2.60 -4.55
N PHE A 143 10.47 2.04 -4.76
CA PHE A 143 10.14 0.68 -4.32
C PHE A 143 10.82 -0.41 -5.15
N LEU A 144 11.10 -0.16 -6.43
CA LEU A 144 11.92 -1.06 -7.24
C LEU A 144 13.35 -1.15 -6.66
N VAL A 145 13.99 0.00 -6.41
CA VAL A 145 15.33 0.05 -5.81
C VAL A 145 15.34 -0.64 -4.45
N MET A 146 14.38 -0.30 -3.57
CA MET A 146 14.23 -0.93 -2.26
C MET A 146 14.06 -2.46 -2.37
N SER A 147 13.24 -2.93 -3.32
CA SER A 147 13.00 -4.36 -3.54
C SER A 147 14.26 -5.09 -3.99
N VAL A 148 15.09 -4.46 -4.83
CA VAL A 148 16.38 -5.03 -5.25
C VAL A 148 17.36 -5.07 -4.08
N LEU A 149 17.47 -3.97 -3.32
CA LEU A 149 18.35 -3.91 -2.14
C LEU A 149 17.98 -4.98 -1.10
N TRP A 150 16.70 -5.23 -0.85
CA TRP A 150 16.26 -6.29 0.05
C TRP A 150 16.59 -7.70 -0.46
N ASP A 151 16.55 -7.92 -1.77
CA ASP A 151 16.94 -9.22 -2.34
C ASP A 151 18.45 -9.44 -2.28
N VAL A 152 19.25 -8.38 -2.48
CA VAL A 152 20.71 -8.44 -2.35
C VAL A 152 21.12 -8.67 -0.90
N ALA A 153 20.51 -7.96 0.05
CA ALA A 153 20.81 -8.11 1.47
C ALA A 153 20.36 -9.45 2.08
N ALA A 154 19.49 -10.20 1.39
CA ALA A 154 19.02 -11.50 1.85
C ALA A 154 19.89 -12.68 1.34
N ARG A 155 20.78 -12.42 0.37
CA ARG A 155 21.75 -13.39 -0.16
C ARG A 155 22.99 -13.46 0.74
#